data_AF-A0A1I4Y203-F1
#
_entry.id   AF-A0A1I4Y203-F1
#
_cell.length_a   1.000
_cell.length_b   1.000
_cell.length_c   1.000
_cell.angle_alpha   90.00
_cell.angle_beta   90.00
_cell.angle_gamma   90.00
#
_symmetry.space_group_name_H-M   'P 1'
#
loop_
_entity.id
_entity.type
_entity.pdbx_description
1 polymer ?
#
loop_
_entity_poly.entity_id
_entity_poly.type
_entity_poly.pdbx_seq_one_letter_code
_entity_poly.pdbx_strand_id
1 'polypeptide(L)'
;MLYRIITIIGALVFVAALFGLIWFFCKKFLEHHGVTDQVSDRATVLATWTFAGISVGLVFAVAGAFVLGPWAFYRTLRGHGVNISDAAAVWWGLGIVVASLGITAAGFFGFLAAVGAY
;
A
#
# COMPACT_ATOMS: atom_id res chain seq x y z
N MET A 1 -22.26 21.95 6.12
CA MET A 1 -21.84 21.30 4.85
C MET A 1 -20.33 21.42 4.62
N LEU A 2 -19.71 22.60 4.83
CA LEU A 2 -18.26 22.82 4.72
C LEU A 2 -17.40 21.79 5.48
N TYR A 3 -17.78 21.45 6.72
CA TYR A 3 -17.05 20.45 7.51
C TYR A 3 -17.00 19.07 6.81
N ARG A 4 -18.10 18.62 6.19
CA ARG A 4 -18.15 17.34 5.46
C ARG A 4 -17.20 17.34 4.27
N ILE A 5 -17.12 18.46 3.55
CA ILE A 5 -16.22 18.62 2.40
C ILE A 5 -14.76 18.52 2.86
N ILE A 6 -14.40 19.22 3.94
CA ILE A 6 -13.04 19.19 4.49
C ILE A 6 -12.67 17.77 4.94
N THR A 7 -13.57 17.06 5.61
CA THR A 7 -13.33 15.66 6.02
C THR A 7 -13.12 14.74 4.82
N ILE A 8 -13.91 14.89 3.76
CA ILE A 8 -13.76 14.09 2.53
C ILE A 8 -12.42 14.38 1.86
N ILE A 9 -12.03 15.65 1.74
CA ILE A 9 -10.74 16.05 1.16
C ILE A 9 -9.59 15.46 1.99
N GLY A 10 -9.65 15.59 3.31
CA GLY A 10 -8.64 15.00 4.20
C GLY A 10 -8.52 13.49 4.03
N ALA A 11 -9.65 12.77 4.01
CA ALA A 11 -9.66 11.33 3.78
C ALA A 11 -9.06 10.96 2.41
N LEU A 12 -9.41 11.68 1.35
CA LEU A 12 -8.85 11.48 0.01
C LEU A 12 -7.33 11.69 -0.02
N VAL A 13 -6.82 12.70 0.69
CA VAL A 13 -5.37 12.94 0.79
C VAL A 13 -4.66 11.76 1.44
N PHE A 14 -5.19 11.20 2.53
CA PHE A 14 -4.61 10.02 3.18
C PHE A 14 -4.67 8.77 2.29
N VAL A 15 -5.76 8.58 1.55
CA VAL A 15 -5.88 7.48 0.58
C VAL A 15 -4.86 7.61 -0.54
N ALA A 16 -4.70 8.81 -1.10
CA ALA A 16 -3.71 9.09 -2.14
C ALA A 16 -2.29 8.88 -1.62
N ALA A 17 -2.00 9.32 -0.38
CA ALA A 17 -0.71 9.11 0.26
C ALA A 17 -0.42 7.62 0.49
N LEU A 18 -1.41 6.84 0.96
CA LEU A 18 -1.27 5.39 1.14
C LEU A 18 -0.97 4.70 -0.19
N PHE A 19 -1.72 5.01 -1.25
CA PHE A 19 -1.46 4.46 -2.58
C PHE A 19 -0.06 4.83 -3.08
N GLY A 20 0.34 6.09 -2.92
CA GLY A 20 1.67 6.58 -3.29
C GLY A 20 2.80 5.86 -2.54
N LEU A 21 2.62 5.58 -1.24
CA LEU A 21 3.58 4.80 -0.44
C LEU A 21 3.70 3.36 -0.95
N ILE A 22 2.57 2.68 -1.18
CA ILE A 22 2.56 1.33 -1.72
C ILE A 22 3.27 1.31 -3.08
N TRP A 23 2.95 2.26 -3.96
CA TRP A 23 3.60 2.40 -5.26
C TRP A 23 5.11 2.60 -5.14
N PHE A 24 5.53 3.51 -4.27
CA PHE A 24 6.94 3.78 -4.03
C PHE A 24 7.70 2.54 -3.56
N PHE A 25 7.14 1.80 -2.60
CA PHE A 25 7.74 0.57 -2.10
C PHE A 25 7.75 -0.54 -3.14
N CYS A 26 6.67 -0.72 -3.91
CA CYS A 26 6.62 -1.65 -5.04
C CYS A 26 7.70 -1.33 -6.09
N LYS A 27 7.87 -0.04 -6.42
CA LYS A 27 8.90 0.42 -7.34
C LYS A 27 10.29 0.08 -6.80
N LYS A 28 10.58 0.42 -5.54
CA LYS A 28 11.86 0.13 -4.89
C LYS A 28 12.16 -1.36 -4.80
N PHE A 29 11.13 -2.16 -4.52
CA PHE A 29 11.22 -3.61 -4.52
C PHE A 29 11.63 -4.14 -5.91
N LEU A 30 10.99 -3.68 -6.98
CA LEU A 30 11.32 -4.09 -8.35
C LEU A 30 12.75 -3.67 -8.73
N GLU A 31 13.14 -2.44 -8.42
CA GLU A 31 14.51 -1.92 -8.63
C GLU A 31 15.55 -2.77 -7.87
N HIS A 32 15.27 -3.13 -6.62
CA HIS A 32 16.16 -3.93 -5.79
C HIS A 32 16.36 -5.34 -6.34
N HIS A 33 15.34 -5.90 -7.00
CA HIS A 33 15.41 -7.22 -7.64
C HIS A 33 15.85 -7.18 -9.10
N GLY A 34 16.46 -6.07 -9.55
CA GLY A 34 17.10 -5.96 -10.87
C GLY A 34 16.14 -5.77 -12.03
N VAL A 35 14.87 -5.45 -11.77
CA VAL A 35 13.92 -5.08 -12.82
C VAL A 35 14.21 -3.63 -13.21
N THR A 36 14.72 -3.42 -14.42
CA THR A 36 15.03 -2.09 -14.96
C THR A 36 14.08 -1.67 -16.08
N ASP A 37 13.32 -2.61 -16.64
CA ASP A 37 12.44 -2.37 -17.78
C ASP A 37 10.98 -2.16 -17.33
N GLN A 38 10.36 -1.08 -17.83
CA GLN A 38 8.97 -0.67 -17.52
C GLN A 38 8.63 -0.66 -16.02
N VAL A 39 9.62 -0.31 -15.16
CA VAL A 39 9.49 -0.39 -13.70
C VAL A 39 8.31 0.41 -13.17
N SER A 40 8.06 1.59 -13.73
CA SER A 40 6.94 2.44 -13.31
C SER A 40 5.58 1.78 -13.59
N ASP A 41 5.41 1.17 -14.75
CA ASP A 41 4.15 0.54 -15.14
C ASP A 41 3.92 -0.74 -14.32
N ARG A 42 4.97 -1.56 -14.19
CA ARG A 42 4.95 -2.77 -13.34
C ARG A 42 4.65 -2.42 -11.89
N ALA A 43 5.28 -1.38 -11.34
CA ALA A 43 5.02 -0.90 -9.98
C ALA A 43 3.58 -0.41 -9.83
N THR A 44 3.02 0.27 -10.84
CA THR A 44 1.64 0.73 -10.84
C THR A 44 0.65 -0.43 -10.81
N VAL A 45 0.87 -1.46 -11.61
CA VAL A 45 0.05 -2.68 -11.59
C VAL A 45 0.15 -3.37 -10.24
N LEU A 46 1.37 -3.55 -9.73
CA LEU A 46 1.63 -4.18 -8.43
C LEU A 46 0.95 -3.42 -7.28
N ALA A 47 1.08 -2.09 -7.28
CA ALA A 47 0.49 -1.22 -6.27
C ALA A 47 -1.04 -1.20 -6.35
N THR A 48 -1.62 -1.17 -7.55
CA THR A 48 -3.07 -1.18 -7.74
C THR A 48 -3.70 -2.44 -7.17
N TRP A 49 -3.15 -3.61 -7.49
CA TRP A 49 -3.67 -4.88 -6.95
C TRP A 49 -3.43 -5.02 -5.45
N THR A 50 -2.28 -4.57 -4.95
CA THR A 50 -1.99 -4.57 -3.51
C THR A 50 -2.95 -3.66 -2.75
N PHE A 51 -3.17 -2.44 -3.24
CA PHE A 51 -4.09 -1.47 -2.67
C PHE A 51 -5.54 -1.97 -2.72
N ALA A 52 -5.95 -2.62 -3.82
CA ALA A 52 -7.25 -3.28 -3.92
C ALA A 52 -7.38 -4.39 -2.87
N GLY A 53 -6.35 -5.21 -2.69
CA GLY A 53 -6.31 -6.24 -1.64
C GLY A 53 -6.43 -5.67 -0.23
N ILE A 54 -5.72 -4.58 0.07
CA ILE A 54 -5.85 -3.84 1.34
C ILE A 54 -7.29 -3.32 1.51
N SER A 55 -7.82 -2.66 0.49
CA SER A 55 -9.14 -2.02 0.53
C SER A 55 -10.26 -3.04 0.76
N VAL A 56 -10.25 -4.13 0.01
CA VAL A 56 -11.20 -5.24 0.20
C VAL A 56 -10.99 -5.88 1.57
N GLY A 57 -9.75 -6.09 1.99
CA GLY A 57 -9.40 -6.61 3.31
C GLY A 57 -10.02 -5.78 4.42
N LEU A 58 -9.81 -4.46 4.40
CA LEU A 58 -10.35 -3.51 5.38
C LEU A 58 -11.88 -3.58 5.49
N VAL A 59 -12.59 -3.77 4.37
CA VAL A 59 -14.07 -3.89 4.37
C VAL A 59 -14.54 -5.13 5.14
N PHE A 60 -13.84 -6.26 5.03
CA PHE A 60 -14.22 -7.49 5.73
C PHE A 60 -13.76 -7.50 7.19
N ALA A 61 -12.52 -7.12 7.45
CA ALA A 61 -11.94 -7.00 8.78
C ALA A 61 -10.63 -6.20 8.69
N VAL A 62 -10.31 -5.36 9.67
CA VAL A 62 -9.04 -4.61 9.68
C VAL A 62 -7.83 -5.55 9.50
N ALA A 63 -7.86 -6.73 10.11
CA ALA A 63 -6.85 -7.78 9.95
C ALA A 63 -6.77 -8.35 8.50
N GLY A 64 -7.87 -8.34 7.76
CA GLY A 64 -7.97 -8.80 6.38
C GLY A 64 -7.05 -8.03 5.42
N ALA A 65 -6.75 -6.76 5.71
CA ALA A 65 -5.80 -5.98 4.93
C ALA A 65 -4.39 -6.58 4.91
N PHE A 66 -3.96 -7.17 6.03
CA PHE A 66 -2.65 -7.78 6.22
C PHE A 66 -2.55 -9.19 5.60
N VAL A 67 -3.68 -9.76 5.19
CA VAL A 67 -3.74 -11.06 4.49
C VAL A 67 -3.94 -10.85 2.99
N LEU A 68 -5.00 -10.11 2.63
CA LEU A 68 -5.38 -9.89 1.23
C LEU A 68 -4.43 -8.95 0.49
N GLY A 69 -3.86 -7.94 1.17
CA GLY A 69 -2.85 -7.05 0.58
C GLY A 69 -1.60 -7.82 0.12
N PRO A 70 -0.91 -8.55 1.02
CA PRO A 70 0.28 -9.32 0.66
C PRO A 70 0.00 -10.45 -0.32
N TRP A 71 -1.17 -11.09 -0.21
CA TRP A 71 -1.60 -12.11 -1.15
C TRP A 71 -1.81 -11.55 -2.56
N ALA A 72 -2.47 -10.39 -2.69
CA ALA A 72 -2.66 -9.72 -3.98
C ALA A 72 -1.33 -9.27 -4.59
N PHE A 73 -0.40 -8.78 -3.76
CA PHE A 73 0.98 -8.49 -4.18
C PHE A 73 1.66 -9.73 -4.74
N TYR A 74 1.68 -10.83 -3.97
CA TYR A 74 2.29 -12.10 -4.37
C TYR A 74 1.74 -12.62 -5.71
N ARG A 75 0.41 -12.67 -5.84
CA ARG A 75 -0.27 -13.09 -7.08
C ARG A 75 0.18 -12.26 -8.27
N THR A 76 0.22 -10.94 -8.10
CA THR A 76 0.57 -10.02 -9.17
C THR A 76 2.04 -10.14 -9.54
N LEU A 77 2.90 -10.30 -8.53
CA LEU A 77 4.34 -10.48 -8.72
C LEU A 77 4.70 -11.75 -9.48
N ARG A 78 3.98 -12.86 -9.23
CA ARG A 78 4.15 -14.11 -10.00
C ARG A 78 3.90 -13.92 -11.50
N GLY A 79 3.04 -12.98 -11.88
CA GLY A 79 2.81 -12.60 -13.28
C GLY A 79 3.95 -11.78 -13.90
N HIS A 80 4.87 -11.25 -13.11
CA HIS A 80 5.97 -10.38 -13.55
C HIS A 80 7.32 -11.12 -13.73
N GLY A 81 7.37 -12.42 -13.42
CA GLY A 81 8.55 -13.27 -13.67
C GLY A 81 9.79 -12.94 -12.82
N VAL A 82 9.61 -12.31 -11.65
CA VAL A 82 10.72 -11.97 -10.74
C VAL A 82 11.22 -13.24 -10.04
N ASN A 83 12.52 -13.52 -10.13
CA ASN A 83 13.11 -14.76 -9.63
C ASN A 83 13.40 -14.69 -8.12
N ILE A 84 12.35 -14.88 -7.30
CA ILE A 84 12.45 -14.95 -5.83
C ILE A 84 11.67 -16.15 -5.31
N SER A 85 12.01 -16.62 -4.11
CA SER A 85 11.24 -17.67 -3.43
C SER A 85 9.83 -17.18 -3.06
N ASP A 86 8.85 -18.08 -3.08
CA ASP A 86 7.45 -17.76 -2.75
C ASP A 86 7.32 -17.22 -1.31
N ALA A 87 8.09 -17.77 -0.38
CA ALA A 87 8.13 -17.30 1.00
C ALA A 87 8.65 -15.84 1.08
N ALA A 88 9.73 -15.52 0.37
CA ALA A 88 10.27 -14.16 0.34
C ALA A 88 9.26 -13.17 -0.28
N ALA A 89 8.57 -13.56 -1.35
CA ALA A 89 7.56 -12.74 -2.00
C ALA A 89 6.42 -12.33 -1.05
N VAL A 90 5.94 -13.29 -0.23
CA VAL A 90 4.91 -13.03 0.78
C VAL A 90 5.41 -12.10 1.88
N TRP A 91 6.63 -12.33 2.39
CA TRP A 91 7.24 -11.48 3.42
C TRP A 91 7.47 -10.05 2.93
N TRP A 92 7.90 -9.87 1.67
CA TRP A 92 8.02 -8.55 1.05
C TRP A 92 6.67 -7.88 0.90
N GLY A 93 5.65 -8.59 0.40
CA GLY A 93 4.29 -8.07 0.33
C GLY A 93 3.76 -7.62 1.70
N LEU A 94 3.99 -8.41 2.74
CA LEU A 94 3.62 -8.06 4.11
C LEU A 94 4.39 -6.85 4.63
N GLY A 95 5.70 -6.79 4.38
CA GLY A 95 6.54 -5.64 4.73
C GLY A 95 6.06 -4.35 4.08
N ILE A 96 5.71 -4.38 2.79
CA ILE A 96 5.18 -3.22 2.06
C ILE A 96 3.86 -2.75 2.66
N VAL A 97 2.93 -3.68 2.94
CA VAL A 97 1.62 -3.37 3.51
C VAL A 97 1.75 -2.77 4.92
N VAL A 98 2.55 -3.41 5.79
CA VAL A 98 2.80 -2.94 7.16
C VAL A 98 3.49 -1.59 7.17
N ALA A 99 4.52 -1.39 6.35
CA ALA A 99 5.23 -0.11 6.27
C ALA A 99 4.31 1.00 5.76
N SER A 100 3.56 0.75 4.69
CA SER A 100 2.63 1.73 4.11
C SER A 100 1.54 2.12 5.09
N LEU A 101 0.84 1.14 5.68
CA LEU A 101 -0.21 1.39 6.65
C LEU A 101 0.34 2.04 7.93
N GLY A 102 1.51 1.62 8.40
CA GLY A 102 2.17 2.18 9.58
C GLY A 102 2.52 3.65 9.39
N ILE A 103 3.10 4.01 8.24
CA ILE A 103 3.43 5.41 7.91
C ILE A 103 2.15 6.24 7.77
N THR A 104 1.13 5.73 7.07
CA THR A 104 -0.14 6.44 6.93
C THR A 104 -0.83 6.63 8.29
N ALA A 105 -0.84 5.62 9.15
CA ALA A 105 -1.40 5.71 10.49
C ALA A 105 -0.63 6.71 11.36
N ALA A 106 0.70 6.65 11.35
CA ALA A 106 1.55 7.61 12.07
C ALA A 106 1.32 9.05 11.58
N GLY A 107 1.21 9.25 10.26
CA GLY A 107 0.89 10.55 9.66
C GLY A 107 -0.51 11.04 10.07
N PHE A 108 -1.49 10.13 10.15
CA PHE A 108 -2.83 10.46 10.61
C PHE A 108 -2.86 10.87 12.09
N PHE A 109 -2.19 10.12 12.97
CA PHE A 109 -2.07 10.48 14.38
C PHE A 109 -1.31 11.81 14.58
N GLY A 110 -0.24 12.04 13.81
CA GLY A 110 0.47 13.32 13.80
C GLY A 110 -0.42 14.48 13.36
N PHE A 111 -1.26 14.28 12.34
CA PHE A 111 -2.26 15.27 11.92
C PHE A 111 -3.29 15.55 13.02
N LEU A 112 -3.83 14.51 13.68
CA LEU A 112 -4.76 14.67 14.80
C LEU A 112 -4.16 15.48 15.95
N ALA A 113 -2.90 15.21 16.31
CA ALA A 113 -2.19 16.01 17.31
C ALA A 113 -2.03 17.47 16.87
N ALA A 114 -1.68 17.71 15.59
CA ALA A 114 -1.51 19.07 15.07
C ALA A 114 -2.80 19.89 15.05
N VAL A 115 -3.97 19.25 14.88
CA VAL A 115 -5.27 19.93 14.94
C VAL A 115 -5.87 19.98 16.35
N GLY A 116 -5.14 19.53 17.38
CA GLY A 116 -5.57 19.57 18.78
C GLY A 116 -6.69 18.57 19.12
N ALA A 117 -6.80 17.48 18.34
CA ALA A 117 -7.77 16.42 18.56
C ALA A 117 -7.28 15.34 19.55
N TYR A 118 -6.10 15.53 20.15
CA TYR A 118 -5.48 14.63 21.12
C TYR A 118 -4.77 15.44 22.22
#